data_AF-A0A4S3J284-F1
#
_entry.id   AF-A0A4S3J284-F1
#
_cell.length_a   1.000
_cell.length_b   1.000
_cell.length_c   1.000
_cell.angle_alpha   90.00
_cell.angle_beta   90.00
_cell.angle_gamma   90.00
#
_symmetry.space_group_name_H-M   'P 1'
#
loop_
_entity.id
_entity.type
_entity.pdbx_description
1 polymer ?
#
loop_
_entity_poly.entity_id
_entity_poly.type
_entity_poly.pdbx_seq_one_letter_code
_entity_poly.pdbx_strand_id
1 'polypeptide(L)'
;MLTKQTARIGRQHIVLGTKADNRITISNFFINGESDWSATCDGYRYWGIYLGGSSDMVSMKRNHIYHTSGRSPKVQGNTLLHAVPYISLFSILETPMD
;
A
#
# COMPACT_ATOMS: atom_id res chain seq x y z
N MET A 1 -1.30 -19.97 -1.89
CA MET A 1 -0.13 -19.26 -1.33
C MET A 1 -0.64 -18.35 -0.23
N LEU A 2 -0.23 -18.54 1.03
CA LEU A 2 -0.64 -17.67 2.15
C LEU A 2 -0.02 -16.28 1.95
N THR A 3 -0.82 -15.32 1.49
CA THR A 3 -0.45 -13.90 1.47
C THR A 3 -0.53 -13.35 2.88
N LYS A 4 0.59 -12.87 3.42
CA LYS A 4 0.58 -12.10 4.68
C LYS A 4 -0.23 -10.81 4.43
N GLN A 5 -1.11 -10.45 5.37
CA GLN A 5 -2.05 -9.34 5.19
C GLN A 5 -2.20 -8.43 6.41
N THR A 6 -2.66 -7.20 6.15
CA THR A 6 -3.19 -6.26 7.13
C THR A 6 -4.62 -5.88 6.73
N ALA A 7 -5.53 -5.79 7.69
CA ALA A 7 -6.95 -5.51 7.46
C ALA A 7 -7.58 -4.82 8.68
N ARG A 8 -8.64 -4.03 8.47
CA ARG A 8 -9.47 -3.41 9.52
C ARG A 8 -8.67 -2.63 10.60
N ILE A 9 -7.59 -1.96 10.21
CA ILE A 9 -6.72 -1.17 11.11
C ILE A 9 -7.22 0.26 11.21
N GLY A 10 -7.33 0.86 12.40
CA GLY A 10 -7.90 2.20 12.58
C GLY A 10 -7.23 3.35 11.79
N ARG A 11 -5.92 3.27 11.55
CA ARG A 11 -5.15 4.27 10.77
C ARG A 11 -4.24 3.57 9.74
N GLN A 12 -2.94 3.88 9.72
CA GLN A 12 -1.99 3.40 8.71
C GLN A 12 -1.81 1.89 8.78
N HIS A 13 -1.83 1.23 7.63
CA HIS A 13 -1.40 -0.17 7.50
C HIS A 13 0.13 -0.26 7.59
N ILE A 14 0.85 0.70 7.00
CA ILE A 14 2.31 0.81 7.08
C ILE A 14 2.69 2.28 7.28
N VAL A 15 3.59 2.56 8.22
CA VAL A 15 4.17 3.89 8.45
C VAL A 15 5.69 3.77 8.59
N LEU A 16 6.42 4.59 7.83
CA LEU A 16 7.86 4.83 7.94
C LEU A 16 8.10 6.31 8.25
N GLY A 17 9.05 6.61 9.13
CA GLY A 17 9.45 7.95 9.56
C GLY A 17 9.11 8.28 11.01
N THR A 18 9.43 9.51 11.47
CA THR A 18 9.99 10.63 10.69
C THR A 18 11.53 10.65 10.61
N LYS A 19 12.21 9.78 11.36
CA LYS A 19 13.67 9.58 11.24
C LYS A 19 13.99 8.68 10.03
N ALA A 20 15.28 8.45 9.77
CA ALA A 20 15.70 7.59 8.68
C ALA A 20 15.42 6.11 9.00
N ASP A 21 14.68 5.45 8.12
CA ASP A 21 14.45 4.00 8.14
C ASP A 21 15.41 3.25 7.19
N ASN A 22 16.18 3.98 6.38
CA ASN A 22 17.20 3.46 5.47
C ASN A 22 16.63 2.51 4.41
N ARG A 23 17.07 1.25 4.35
CA ARG A 23 16.76 0.31 3.28
C ARG A 23 15.61 -0.61 3.68
N ILE A 24 14.46 -0.43 3.05
CA ILE A 24 13.24 -1.19 3.37
C ILE A 24 12.73 -1.90 2.11
N THR A 25 12.29 -3.15 2.26
CA THR A 25 11.56 -3.89 1.22
C THR A 25 10.20 -4.32 1.75
N ILE A 26 9.14 -3.86 1.08
CA ILE A 26 7.76 -4.29 1.31
C ILE A 26 7.38 -5.15 0.10
N SER A 27 7.21 -6.45 0.29
CA SER A 27 6.92 -7.34 -0.84
C SER A 27 5.97 -8.49 -0.50
N ASN A 28 5.20 -8.92 -1.50
CA ASN A 28 4.26 -10.05 -1.41
C ASN A 28 3.22 -9.91 -0.31
N PHE A 29 2.79 -8.67 -0.07
CA PHE A 29 1.86 -8.35 1.01
C PHE A 29 0.51 -7.91 0.46
N PHE A 30 -0.56 -8.33 1.14
CA PHE A 30 -1.92 -7.89 0.83
C PHE A 30 -2.38 -6.83 1.83
N ILE A 31 -2.69 -5.64 1.34
CA ILE A 31 -3.26 -4.54 2.11
C ILE A 31 -4.74 -4.51 1.79
N ASN A 32 -5.54 -5.07 2.70
CA ASN A 32 -6.99 -5.08 2.58
C ASN A 32 -7.57 -3.82 3.24
N GLY A 33 -7.99 -2.87 2.41
CA GLY A 33 -8.61 -1.62 2.84
C GLY A 33 -10.11 -1.71 3.16
N GLU A 34 -10.75 -2.87 2.96
CA GLU A 34 -12.16 -3.06 3.30
C GLU A 34 -12.37 -2.92 4.81
N SER A 35 -13.30 -2.05 5.18
CA SER A 35 -13.51 -1.65 6.57
C SER A 35 -14.91 -1.09 6.77
N ASP A 36 -15.59 -1.48 7.84
CA ASP A 36 -16.93 -0.97 8.18
C ASP A 36 -16.92 0.53 8.53
N TRP A 37 -15.74 1.05 8.90
CA TRP A 37 -15.51 2.46 9.18
C TRP A 37 -14.39 3.00 8.29
N SER A 38 -14.68 4.06 7.53
CA SER A 38 -13.70 4.76 6.71
C SER A 38 -13.79 6.28 6.87
N ALA A 39 -12.67 6.96 6.65
CA ALA A 39 -12.62 8.43 6.67
C ALA A 39 -13.44 9.06 5.52
N THR A 40 -13.72 8.27 4.49
CA THR A 40 -14.51 8.61 3.31
C THR A 40 -15.95 8.11 3.38
N CYS A 41 -16.36 7.46 4.48
CA CYS A 41 -17.72 6.98 4.74
C CYS A 41 -18.30 6.01 3.68
N ASP A 42 -17.44 5.29 2.96
CA ASP A 42 -17.75 4.47 1.79
C ASP A 42 -17.19 3.04 1.87
N GLY A 43 -16.57 2.66 2.99
CA GLY A 43 -15.90 1.37 3.17
C GLY A 43 -14.43 1.32 2.74
N TYR A 44 -13.91 2.37 2.08
CA TYR A 44 -12.54 2.40 1.55
C TYR A 44 -11.53 2.99 2.54
N ARG A 45 -10.46 2.27 2.84
CA ARG A 45 -9.40 2.74 3.75
C ARG A 45 -8.61 3.91 3.15
N TYR A 46 -8.68 5.08 3.77
CA TYR A 46 -7.86 6.25 3.39
C TYR A 46 -6.41 6.18 3.88
N TRP A 47 -6.17 5.48 5.00
CA TRP A 47 -4.86 5.43 5.66
C TRP A 47 -4.11 4.14 5.26
N GLY A 48 -3.68 4.05 4.01
CA GLY A 48 -2.92 2.88 3.52
C GLY A 48 -1.48 2.84 4.01
N ILE A 49 -0.57 3.35 3.20
CA ILE A 49 0.87 3.36 3.37
C ILE A 49 1.36 4.81 3.43
N TYR A 50 2.18 5.11 4.44
CA TYR A 50 2.81 6.42 4.59
C TYR A 50 4.32 6.30 4.72
N LEU A 51 5.02 6.80 3.70
CA LEU A 51 6.47 6.83 3.62
C LEU A 51 6.91 8.27 3.87
N GLY A 52 7.45 8.55 5.05
CA GLY A 52 7.83 9.90 5.47
C GLY A 52 9.12 9.96 6.28
N GLY A 53 10.06 9.05 6.03
CA GLY A 53 11.38 9.09 6.66
C GLY A 53 12.31 10.12 6.03
N SER A 54 13.42 10.40 6.73
CA SER A 54 14.36 11.47 6.38
C SER A 54 15.52 11.04 5.49
N SER A 55 15.68 9.74 5.21
CA SER A 55 16.67 9.20 4.26
C SER A 55 16.38 7.73 3.97
N ASP A 56 15.32 7.48 3.19
CA ASP A 56 14.83 6.12 2.93
C ASP A 56 15.02 5.69 1.49
N MET A 57 15.30 4.40 1.30
CA MET A 57 15.27 3.67 0.04
C MET A 57 14.28 2.52 0.20
N VAL A 58 13.07 2.71 -0.33
CA VAL A 58 11.96 1.76 -0.18
C VAL A 58 11.73 1.05 -1.50
N SER A 59 11.74 -0.29 -1.48
CA SER A 59 11.29 -1.13 -2.59
C SER A 59 9.92 -1.73 -2.29
N MET A 60 8.95 -1.47 -3.16
CA MET A 60 7.62 -2.07 -3.14
C MET A 60 7.47 -3.00 -4.33
N LYS A 61 7.34 -4.31 -4.10
CA LYS A 61 7.24 -5.30 -5.18
C LYS A 61 6.19 -6.36 -4.90
N ARG A 62 5.31 -6.61 -5.88
CA ARG A 62 4.25 -7.63 -5.79
C ARG A 62 3.35 -7.46 -4.55
N ASN A 63 3.04 -6.21 -4.20
CA ASN A 63 2.04 -5.94 -3.16
C ASN A 63 0.68 -5.77 -3.83
N HIS A 64 -0.37 -6.28 -3.18
CA HIS A 64 -1.75 -6.06 -3.60
C HIS A 64 -2.37 -5.05 -2.64
N ILE A 65 -2.63 -3.84 -3.13
CA ILE A 65 -3.31 -2.79 -2.37
C ILE A 65 -4.73 -2.72 -2.90
N TYR A 66 -5.69 -3.05 -2.04
CA TYR A 66 -7.09 -3.25 -2.42
C TYR A 66 -8.00 -2.40 -1.55
N HIS A 67 -9.05 -1.85 -2.16
CA HIS A 67 -10.14 -1.15 -1.45
C HIS A 67 -9.67 0.03 -0.57
N THR A 68 -8.74 0.83 -1.10
CA THR A 68 -8.23 2.04 -0.44
C THR A 68 -8.66 3.31 -1.17
N SER A 69 -9.00 4.37 -0.44
CA SER A 69 -9.38 5.68 -0.99
C SER A 69 -8.23 6.71 -1.00
N GLY A 70 -7.09 6.39 -0.40
CA GLY A 70 -5.96 7.32 -0.32
C GLY A 70 -4.71 6.71 0.31
N ARG A 71 -3.62 7.50 0.26
CA ARG A 71 -2.30 7.14 0.79
C ARG A 71 -1.88 5.71 0.39
N SER A 72 -1.90 5.41 -0.91
CA SER A 72 -1.58 4.08 -1.43
C SER A 72 -0.49 4.09 -2.52
N PRO A 73 0.75 4.56 -2.22
CA PRO A 73 1.24 5.15 -0.98
C PRO A 73 1.19 6.69 -0.97
N LYS A 74 1.29 7.31 0.22
CA LYS A 74 1.74 8.71 0.35
C LYS A 74 3.26 8.71 0.56
N VAL A 75 3.99 9.37 -0.34
CA VAL A 75 5.45 9.54 -0.26
C VAL A 75 5.78 11.00 0.05
N GLN A 76 6.66 11.24 1.02
CA GLN A 76 7.15 12.56 1.39
C GLN A 76 8.50 12.43 2.12
N GLY A 77 9.02 13.54 2.66
CA GLY A 77 10.32 13.56 3.34
C GLY A 77 11.43 13.39 2.33
N ASN A 78 12.41 12.54 2.64
CA ASN A 78 13.48 12.18 1.73
C ASN A 78 13.49 10.66 1.53
N THR A 79 12.44 10.17 0.89
CA THR A 79 12.25 8.76 0.55
C THR A 79 12.34 8.56 -0.96
N LEU A 80 13.29 7.75 -1.41
CA LEU A 80 13.32 7.18 -2.75
C LEU A 80 12.47 5.91 -2.78
N LEU A 81 11.43 5.90 -3.60
CA LEU A 81 10.53 4.76 -3.77
C LEU A 81 10.75 4.08 -5.13
N HIS A 82 11.06 2.78 -5.10
CA HIS A 82 11.00 1.89 -6.25
C HIS A 82 9.74 1.02 -6.17
N ALA A 83 8.70 1.38 -6.91
CA ALA A 83 7.42 0.66 -6.93
C ALA A 83 7.29 -0.16 -8.22
N VAL A 84 7.22 -1.49 -8.07
CA VAL A 84 7.02 -2.44 -9.16
C VAL A 84 5.59 -3.00 -9.08
N PRO A 85 4.73 -2.77 -10.09
CA PRO A 85 3.34 -3.16 -10.05
C PRO A 85 3.16 -4.67 -9.93
N TYR A 86 2.07 -5.08 -9.28
CA TYR A 86 1.58 -6.45 -9.32
C TYR A 86 0.52 -6.59 -10.39
N ILE A 87 0.86 -7.20 -11.53
CA ILE A 87 -0.11 -7.69 -12.50
C ILE A 87 -0.46 -9.13 -12.11
N SER A 88 -1.72 -9.36 -11.76
CA SER A 88 -2.23 -10.72 -11.64
C SER A 88 -2.51 -11.25 -13.05
N LEU A 89 -2.13 -12.50 -13.35
CA LEU A 89 -2.43 -13.11 -14.66
C LEU A 89 -3.95 -13.16 -14.93
N PHE A 90 -4.76 -13.15 -13.87
CA PHE A 90 -6.22 -13.14 -13.95
C PHE A 90 -6.78 -11.81 -14.48
N SER A 91 -6.10 -10.68 -14.21
CA SER A 91 -6.51 -9.36 -14.73
C SER A 91 -6.33 -9.19 -16.25
N ILE A 92 -5.58 -10.08 -16.92
CA ILE A 92 -5.40 -10.03 -18.39
C ILE A 92 -6.60 -10.66 -19.12
N LEU A 93 -7.43 -11.44 -18.43
CA LEU A 93 -8.54 -12.19 -19.03
C LEU A 93 -9.92 -11.50 -18.88
N GLU A 94 -10.02 -10.38 -18.17
CA GLU A 94 -11.30 -9.71 -17.86
C GLU A 94 -11.39 -8.23 -18.29
N THR A 95 -10.60 -7.78 -19.26
CA THR A 95 -10.87 -6.49 -19.92
C THR A 95 -11.54 -6.75 -21.27
N PRO A 96 -12.89 -6.66 -21.41
CA PRO A 96 -13.43 -6.16 -22.66
C PRO A 96 -12.85 -4.75 -22.84
N MET A 97 -12.16 -4.54 -23.96
CA MET A 97 -12.06 -3.19 -24.50
C MET A 97 -13.48 -2.75 -24.84
N ASP A 98 -13.87 -1.56 -24.39
CA ASP A 98 -14.91 -0.80 -25.10
C ASP A 98 -14.49 -0.59 -26.57
#